data_AF-A0A9X2EBF0-F1
#
_entry.id   AF-A0A9X2EBF0-F1
#
_cell.length_a   1.000
_cell.length_b   1.000
_cell.length_c   1.000
_cell.angle_alpha   90.00
_cell.angle_beta   90.00
_cell.angle_gamma   90.00
#
_symmetry.space_group_name_H-M   'P 1'
#
loop_
_entity.id
_entity.type
_entity.pdbx_description
1 polymer ?
#
loop_
_entity_poly.entity_id
_entity_poly.type
_entity_poly.pdbx_seq_one_letter_code
_entity_poly.pdbx_strand_id
1 'polypeptide(L)'
;MADAFGSGPGGILSLAALIEEHSEAIEYDLIGLGLRLRQLGTEQLNWRDLKVVVTCSSPDSATARARYPEEHRWQLCPMLLADMADSLRWLVWAKTPDARYGRNRPDPIPRPGVKAATERIGTAASQEEMNDFLGWT
;
A
#
# COMPACT_ATOMS: atom_id res chain seq x y z
N MET A 1 -7.90 3.04 4.66
CA MET A 1 -9.28 3.36 5.11
C MET A 1 -10.20 2.51 4.27
N ALA A 2 -11.11 1.73 4.86
CA ALA A 2 -12.03 0.91 4.09
C ALA A 2 -12.96 1.83 3.28
N ASP A 3 -12.82 1.79 1.95
CA ASP A 3 -13.73 2.47 1.04
C ASP A 3 -15.12 1.84 1.23
N ALA A 4 -15.94 2.50 2.03
CA ALA A 4 -17.33 2.14 2.25
C ALA A 4 -18.03 2.27 0.90
N PHE A 5 -18.38 1.13 0.28
CA PHE A 5 -19.19 0.99 -0.95
C PHE A 5 -19.70 2.33 -1.51
N GLY A 6 -18.84 3.02 -2.24
CA GLY A 6 -19.07 4.38 -2.70
C GLY A 6 -20.02 4.42 -3.89
N SER A 7 -21.23 4.92 -3.65
CA SER A 7 -22.00 5.81 -4.55
C SER A 7 -22.17 5.42 -6.04
N GLY A 8 -22.48 4.15 -6.33
CA GLY A 8 -23.03 3.64 -7.61
C GLY A 8 -24.04 2.50 -7.32
N PRO A 9 -24.93 2.09 -8.26
CA PRO A 9 -26.24 1.51 -7.93
C PRO A 9 -26.17 0.30 -6.98
N GLY A 10 -26.63 0.53 -5.75
CA GLY A 10 -27.34 -0.36 -4.83
C GLY A 10 -26.88 -1.82 -4.65
N GLY A 11 -26.22 -2.10 -3.52
CA GLY A 11 -26.30 -3.40 -2.82
C GLY A 11 -26.02 -4.63 -3.68
N ILE A 12 -27.07 -5.37 -4.06
CA ILE A 12 -26.94 -6.63 -4.82
C ILE A 12 -26.26 -6.42 -6.19
N LEU A 13 -26.55 -5.32 -6.89
CA LEU A 13 -25.94 -5.06 -8.20
C LEU A 13 -24.42 -4.84 -8.08
N SER A 14 -23.98 -4.14 -7.04
CA SER A 14 -22.54 -4.00 -6.76
C SER A 14 -21.86 -5.32 -6.41
N LEU A 15 -22.59 -6.26 -5.77
CA LEU A 15 -22.05 -7.59 -5.48
C LEU A 15 -22.01 -8.46 -6.75
N ALA A 16 -23.00 -8.36 -7.63
CA ALA A 16 -23.00 -9.06 -8.91
C ALA A 16 -21.80 -8.62 -9.79
N ALA A 17 -21.56 -7.32 -9.90
CA ALA A 17 -20.40 -6.78 -10.62
C ALA A 17 -19.07 -7.28 -10.01
N LEU A 18 -18.97 -7.32 -8.68
CA LEU A 18 -17.78 -7.83 -8.00
C LEU A 18 -17.55 -9.33 -8.26
N ILE A 19 -18.63 -10.13 -8.33
CA ILE A 19 -18.52 -11.54 -8.71
C ILE A 19 -18.00 -11.68 -10.15
N GLU A 20 -18.49 -10.86 -11.08
CA GLU A 20 -18.02 -10.90 -12.47
C GLU A 20 -16.54 -10.55 -12.58
N GLU A 21 -16.07 -9.56 -11.82
CA GLU A 21 -14.68 -9.09 -11.87
C GLU A 21 -13.70 -9.99 -11.09
N HIS A 22 -14.14 -10.58 -9.98
CA HIS A 22 -13.26 -11.29 -9.03
C HIS A 22 -13.83 -12.65 -8.57
N SER A 23 -14.44 -13.39 -9.49
CA SER A 23 -15.13 -14.67 -9.21
C SER A 23 -14.28 -15.68 -8.46
N GLU A 24 -13.05 -15.96 -8.94
CA GLU A 24 -12.16 -16.96 -8.34
C GLU A 24 -11.71 -16.59 -6.93
N ALA A 25 -11.45 -15.30 -6.69
CA ALA A 25 -11.01 -14.80 -5.40
C ALA A 25 -12.13 -14.91 -4.35
N ILE A 26 -13.36 -14.55 -4.75
CA ILE A 26 -14.55 -14.71 -3.91
C ILE A 26 -14.84 -16.19 -3.67
N GLU A 27 -14.76 -17.04 -4.70
CA GLU A 27 -15.01 -18.46 -4.53
C GLU A 27 -13.97 -19.13 -3.62
N TYR A 28 -12.70 -18.73 -3.70
CA TYR A 28 -11.66 -19.19 -2.78
C TYR A 28 -11.97 -18.84 -1.32
N ASP A 29 -12.32 -17.58 -1.05
CA ASP A 29 -12.65 -17.13 0.31
C ASP A 29 -13.90 -17.86 0.83
N LEU A 30 -14.92 -18.06 -0.01
CA LEU A 30 -16.11 -18.85 0.34
C LEU A 30 -15.77 -20.31 0.65
N ILE A 31 -14.92 -20.95 -0.16
CA ILE A 31 -14.46 -22.34 0.07
C ILE A 31 -13.75 -22.44 1.43
N GLY A 32 -12.92 -21.45 1.78
CA GLY A 32 -12.26 -21.38 3.09
C GLY A 32 -13.25 -21.31 4.26
N LEU A 33 -14.43 -20.74 4.04
CA LEU A 33 -15.54 -20.68 4.99
C LEU A 33 -16.47 -21.92 4.93
N GLY A 34 -16.18 -22.90 4.08
CA GLY A 34 -17.03 -24.09 3.88
C GLY A 34 -18.26 -23.84 2.99
N LEU A 35 -18.30 -22.72 2.28
CA LEU A 35 -19.37 -22.32 1.38
C LEU A 35 -18.92 -22.41 -0.08
N ARG A 36 -19.87 -22.33 -1.02
CA ARG A 36 -19.62 -22.35 -2.47
C ARG A 36 -20.44 -21.27 -3.12
N LEU A 37 -19.87 -20.57 -4.11
CA LEU A 37 -20.55 -19.50 -4.83
C LEU A 37 -21.87 -19.98 -5.48
N ARG A 38 -21.93 -21.23 -5.95
CA ARG A 38 -23.15 -21.85 -6.50
C ARG A 38 -24.32 -21.97 -5.51
N GLN A 39 -24.10 -21.81 -4.21
CA GLN A 39 -25.15 -21.81 -3.17
C GLN A 39 -25.82 -20.42 -3.03
N LEU A 40 -25.32 -19.40 -3.74
CA LEU A 40 -25.85 -18.04 -3.65
C LEU A 40 -27.32 -17.99 -4.05
N GLY A 41 -28.14 -17.39 -3.20
CA GLY A 41 -29.59 -17.32 -3.37
C GLY A 41 -30.35 -18.48 -2.71
N THR A 42 -29.66 -19.36 -1.98
CA THR A 42 -30.27 -20.40 -1.15
C THR A 42 -30.22 -20.02 0.34
N GLU A 43 -30.89 -20.78 1.20
CA GLU A 43 -30.79 -20.65 2.67
C GLU A 43 -29.36 -20.83 3.21
N GLN A 44 -28.46 -21.46 2.45
CA GLN A 44 -27.07 -21.70 2.84
C GLN A 44 -26.17 -20.49 2.59
N LEU A 45 -26.51 -19.64 1.62
CA LEU A 45 -25.77 -18.44 1.26
C LEU A 45 -26.70 -17.45 0.58
N ASN A 46 -27.17 -16.46 1.33
CA ASN A 46 -27.99 -15.38 0.78
C ASN A 46 -27.11 -14.17 0.37
N TRP A 47 -27.69 -13.21 -0.36
CA TRP A 47 -26.99 -12.00 -0.80
C TRP A 47 -26.47 -11.13 0.33
N ARG A 48 -27.13 -11.13 1.49
CA ARG A 48 -26.69 -10.41 2.68
C ARG A 48 -25.48 -11.11 3.29
N ASP A 49 -25.44 -12.43 3.33
CA ASP A 49 -24.29 -13.20 3.83
C ASP A 49 -23.07 -12.94 2.96
N LEU A 50 -23.23 -12.99 1.63
CA LEU A 50 -22.16 -12.64 0.70
C LEU A 50 -21.66 -11.21 0.93
N LYS A 51 -22.57 -10.25 1.14
CA LYS A 51 -22.20 -8.88 1.49
C LYS A 51 -21.34 -8.84 2.75
N VAL A 52 -21.74 -9.56 3.79
CA VAL A 52 -21.00 -9.61 5.06
C VAL A 52 -19.61 -10.21 4.85
N VAL A 53 -19.51 -11.33 4.13
CA VAL A 53 -18.22 -11.97 3.80
C VAL A 53 -17.31 -10.98 3.09
N VAL A 54 -17.77 -10.34 2.01
CA VAL A 54 -16.95 -9.41 1.22
C VAL A 54 -16.58 -8.15 2.03
N THR A 55 -17.50 -7.61 2.81
CA THR A 55 -17.28 -6.35 3.56
C THR A 55 -16.38 -6.55 4.77
N CYS A 56 -16.49 -7.69 5.44
CA CYS A 56 -15.78 -8.00 6.68
C CYS A 56 -14.59 -8.96 6.45
N SER A 57 -14.24 -9.25 5.20
CA SER A 57 -13.09 -10.08 4.87
C SER A 57 -11.80 -9.50 5.46
N SER A 58 -10.92 -10.40 5.90
CA SER A 58 -9.58 -10.01 6.34
C SER A 58 -8.85 -9.26 5.22
N PRO A 59 -7.99 -8.27 5.52
CA PRO A 59 -7.09 -7.67 4.53
C PRO A 59 -6.21 -8.68 3.77
N ASP A 60 -6.01 -9.87 4.36
CA ASP A 60 -5.28 -10.98 3.77
C ASP A 60 -6.14 -11.96 2.95
N SER A 61 -7.45 -11.72 2.82
CA SER A 61 -8.33 -12.60 2.03
C SER A 61 -8.01 -12.51 0.52
N ALA A 62 -8.32 -13.55 -0.24
CA ALA A 62 -8.09 -13.53 -1.69
C ALA A 62 -8.87 -12.39 -2.37
N THR A 63 -10.10 -12.14 -1.91
CA THR A 63 -10.94 -11.03 -2.38
C THR A 63 -10.31 -9.67 -2.10
N ALA A 64 -9.77 -9.45 -0.89
CA ALA A 64 -9.09 -8.21 -0.54
C ALA A 64 -7.83 -7.98 -1.38
N ARG A 65 -7.04 -9.04 -1.64
CA ARG A 65 -5.85 -9.00 -2.51
C ARG A 65 -6.18 -8.64 -3.95
N ALA A 66 -7.25 -9.24 -4.50
CA ALA A 66 -7.67 -9.00 -5.87
C ALA A 66 -8.15 -7.57 -6.07
N ARG A 67 -8.89 -7.02 -5.10
CA ARG A 67 -9.46 -5.68 -5.16
C ARG A 67 -8.43 -4.57 -4.92
N TYR A 68 -7.46 -4.80 -4.04
CA TYR A 68 -6.48 -3.79 -3.64
C TYR A 68 -5.04 -4.33 -3.69
N PRO A 69 -4.51 -4.62 -4.89
CA PRO A 69 -3.23 -5.34 -5.04
C PRO A 69 -2.02 -4.57 -4.46
N GLU A 70 -2.01 -3.24 -4.58
CA GLU A 70 -0.92 -2.40 -4.05
C GLU A 70 -1.05 -2.13 -2.55
N GLU A 71 -2.27 -1.91 -2.04
CA GLU A 71 -2.50 -1.69 -0.60
C GLU A 71 -2.31 -2.97 0.21
N HIS A 72 -2.69 -4.12 -0.34
CA HIS A 72 -2.51 -5.41 0.33
C HIS A 72 -1.03 -5.71 0.62
N ARG A 73 -0.12 -5.31 -0.26
CA ARG A 73 1.33 -5.50 -0.05
C ARG A 73 1.86 -4.68 1.12
N TRP A 74 1.23 -3.55 1.42
CA TRP A 74 1.71 -2.56 2.40
C TRP A 74 0.77 -2.43 3.60
N GLN A 75 0.41 -3.57 4.18
CA GLN A 75 -0.27 -3.61 5.46
C GLN A 75 0.65 -3.19 6.62
N LEU A 76 0.07 -3.09 7.83
CA LEU A 76 0.78 -2.64 9.03
C LEU A 76 2.07 -3.44 9.28
N CYS A 77 2.04 -4.76 9.18
CA CYS A 77 3.22 -5.59 9.41
C CYS A 77 4.35 -5.31 8.39
N PRO A 78 4.12 -5.36 7.05
CA PRO A 78 5.11 -4.92 6.06
C PRO A 78 5.64 -3.50 6.28
N MET A 79 4.78 -2.55 6.66
CA MET A 79 5.16 -1.17 6.97
C MET A 79 6.13 -1.10 8.17
N LEU A 80 5.82 -1.80 9.25
CA LEU A 80 6.66 -1.86 10.45
C LEU A 80 7.99 -2.58 10.17
N LEU A 81 7.98 -3.66 9.39
CA LEU A 81 9.19 -4.37 8.99
C LEU A 81 10.09 -3.51 8.12
N ALA A 82 9.52 -2.74 7.18
CA ALA A 82 10.29 -1.79 6.39
C ALA A 82 10.89 -0.67 7.27
N ASP A 83 10.13 -0.15 8.22
CA ASP A 83 10.62 0.86 9.18
C ASP A 83 11.77 0.33 10.07
N MET A 84 11.66 -0.91 10.52
CA MET A 84 12.74 -1.59 11.24
C MET A 84 13.98 -1.73 10.36
N ALA A 85 13.83 -2.18 9.11
CA ALA A 85 14.94 -2.34 8.18
C ALA A 85 15.63 -1.00 7.88
N ASP A 86 14.86 0.07 7.68
CA ASP A 86 15.38 1.43 7.48
C ASP A 86 16.14 1.93 8.70
N SER A 87 15.58 1.74 9.90
CA SER A 87 16.21 2.10 11.17
C SER A 87 17.53 1.37 11.38
N LEU A 88 17.59 0.08 11.05
CA LEU A 88 18.81 -0.73 11.15
C LEU A 88 19.87 -0.28 10.15
N ARG A 89 19.50 -0.03 8.88
CA ARG A 89 20.41 0.51 7.86
C ARG A 89 20.98 1.85 8.30
N TRP A 90 20.13 2.72 8.84
CA TRP A 90 20.55 4.01 9.38
C TRP A 90 21.52 3.85 10.55
N LEU A 91 21.24 2.95 11.50
CA LEU A 91 22.13 2.69 12.65
C LEU A 91 23.51 2.16 12.23
N VAL A 92 23.56 1.30 11.22
CA VAL A 92 24.84 0.82 10.65
C VAL A 92 25.59 1.97 10.00
N TRP A 93 24.91 2.75 9.15
CA TRP A 93 25.49 3.93 8.51
C TRP A 93 26.01 4.95 9.53
N ALA A 94 25.25 5.23 10.61
CA ALA A 94 25.60 6.20 11.65
C ALA A 94 26.92 5.88 12.37
N LYS A 95 27.38 4.63 12.32
CA LYS A 95 28.67 4.19 12.89
C LYS A 95 29.85 4.34 11.93
N THR A 96 29.61 4.71 10.68
CA THR A 96 30.66 4.85 9.65
C THR A 96 31.29 6.25 9.66
N PRO A 97 32.50 6.42 9.09
CA PRO A 97 33.08 7.74 8.87
C PRO A 97 32.21 8.64 7.99
N ASP A 98 31.48 8.06 7.03
CA ASP A 98 30.60 8.79 6.10
C ASP A 98 29.49 9.55 6.83
N ALA A 99 28.99 9.01 7.95
CA ALA A 99 27.99 9.68 8.76
C ALA A 99 28.49 11.00 9.37
N ARG A 100 29.80 11.12 9.66
CA ARG A 100 30.39 12.37 10.16
C ARG A 100 30.32 13.49 9.13
N TYR A 101 30.34 13.14 7.85
CA TYR A 101 30.30 14.07 6.73
C TYR A 101 28.93 14.10 6.04
N GLY A 102 27.93 13.38 6.57
CA GLY A 102 26.59 13.28 5.98
C GLY A 102 26.55 12.64 4.59
N ARG A 103 27.53 11.82 4.22
CA ARG A 103 27.64 11.20 2.88
C ARG A 103 27.00 9.82 2.86
N ASN A 104 26.56 9.37 1.68
CA ASN A 104 26.06 8.01 1.43
C ASN A 104 25.00 7.53 2.44
N ARG A 105 24.13 8.43 2.91
CA ARG A 105 23.03 8.06 3.80
C ARG A 105 22.10 7.10 3.05
N PRO A 106 21.72 5.95 3.63
CA PRO A 106 20.81 5.02 2.97
C PRO A 106 19.43 5.63 2.82
N ASP A 107 18.84 5.42 1.63
CA ASP A 107 17.45 5.76 1.37
C ASP A 107 16.49 4.77 2.04
N PRO A 108 15.32 5.25 2.51
CA PRO A 108 14.25 4.39 2.99
C PRO A 108 13.79 3.39 1.91
N ILE A 109 13.36 2.20 2.33
CA ILE A 109 12.70 1.24 1.44
C ILE A 109 11.45 1.90 0.81
N PRO A 110 11.33 1.93 -0.53
CA PRO A 110 10.18 2.54 -1.20
C PRO A 110 8.87 1.91 -0.74
N ARG A 111 7.97 2.71 -0.18
CA ARG A 111 6.65 2.26 0.30
C ARG A 111 5.62 3.40 0.29
N PRO A 112 4.31 3.10 0.26
CA PRO A 112 3.26 4.11 0.27
C PRO A 112 3.43 5.13 1.40
N GLY A 113 3.30 6.41 1.06
CA GLY A 113 3.44 7.52 2.01
C GLY A 113 4.88 7.89 2.37
N VAL A 114 5.89 7.13 1.95
CA VAL A 114 7.31 7.41 2.21
C VAL A 114 8.01 7.75 0.91
N LYS A 115 8.49 8.99 0.80
CA LYS A 115 9.28 9.44 -0.35
C LYS A 115 10.76 9.17 -0.10
N ALA A 116 11.48 8.72 -1.13
CA ALA A 116 12.93 8.67 -1.10
C ALA A 116 13.50 10.08 -0.85
N ALA A 117 14.64 10.18 -0.16
CA ALA A 117 15.14 11.46 0.28
C ALA A 117 15.87 12.20 -0.85
N THR A 118 15.51 13.48 -0.99
CA THR A 118 16.19 14.53 -1.75
C THR A 118 16.06 14.46 -3.27
N GLU A 119 15.10 15.22 -3.79
CA GLU A 119 15.18 15.75 -5.15
C GLU A 119 16.22 16.86 -5.16
N ARG A 120 17.23 16.77 -6.05
CA ARG A 120 18.20 17.85 -6.23
C ARG A 120 17.53 19.01 -6.94
N ILE A 121 17.21 20.06 -6.19
CA ILE A 121 16.71 21.32 -6.75
C ILE A 121 17.91 22.23 -7.05
N GLY A 122 18.11 22.54 -8.33
CA GLY A 122 19.13 23.48 -8.81
C GLY A 122 20.48 22.86 -9.20
N THR A 123 21.24 23.66 -9.94
CA THR A 123 22.59 23.34 -10.41
C THR A 123 23.62 23.96 -9.47
N ALA A 124 24.79 23.33 -9.30
CA ALA A 124 25.84 23.95 -8.51
C ALA A 124 26.38 25.17 -9.26
N ALA A 125 26.40 26.33 -8.61
CA ALA A 125 27.06 27.55 -9.11
C ALA A 125 28.48 27.62 -8.54
N SER A 126 29.40 28.21 -9.31
CA SER A 126 30.76 28.51 -8.85
C SER A 126 30.76 29.66 -7.83
N GLN A 127 31.85 29.77 -7.06
CA GLN A 127 32.01 30.88 -6.11
C GLN A 127 32.03 32.24 -6.81
N GLU A 128 32.59 32.32 -8.02
CA GLU A 128 32.61 33.54 -8.83
C GLU A 128 31.21 33.94 -9.28
N GLU A 129 30.42 32.99 -9.81
CA GLU A 129 29.01 33.24 -10.19
C GLU A 129 28.16 33.68 -8.99
N MET A 130 28.42 33.12 -7.81
CA MET A 130 27.71 33.51 -6.58
C MET A 130 28.14 34.91 -6.11
N ASN A 131 29.42 35.26 -6.19
CA ASN A 131 29.91 36.57 -5.80
C ASN A 131 29.40 37.67 -6.74
N ASP A 132 29.37 37.40 -8.05
CA ASP A 132 28.77 38.30 -9.05
C ASP A 132 27.27 38.49 -8.80
N PHE A 133 26.54 37.39 -8.54
CA PHE A 133 25.12 37.45 -8.17
C PHE A 133 24.85 38.27 -6.89
N LEU A 134 25.72 38.14 -5.88
CA LEU A 134 25.59 38.83 -4.58
C LEU A 134 26.14 40.27 -4.59
N GLY A 135 26.81 40.70 -5.66
CA GLY A 135 27.44 42.02 -5.76
C GLY A 135 28.64 42.19 -4.83
N TRP A 136 29.31 41.10 -4.45
CA TRP A 136 30.50 41.11 -3.62
C TRP A 136 31.73 41.14 -4.54
N THR A 137 32.15 42.36 -4.93
CA THR A 137 33.46 42.61 -5.57
C THR A 137 34.59 42.61 -4.56
#